data_AF-A0A1D7YN44-F1
#
_entry.id   AF-A0A1D7YN44-F1
#
_cell.length_a   1.000
_cell.length_b   1.000
_cell.length_c   1.000
_cell.angle_alpha   90.00
_cell.angle_beta   90.00
_cell.angle_gamma   90.00
#
_symmetry.space_group_name_H-M   'P 1'
#
loop_
_entity.id
_entity.type
_entity.pdbx_description
1 polymer ?
#
loop_
_entity_poly.entity_id
_entity_poly.type
_entity_poly.pdbx_seq_one_letter_code
_entity_poly.pdbx_strand_id
1 'polypeptide(L)'
;MGNGPITVADARHGSGHGPGAVTDGHGHAHPHGHSHSHGPATPVSRHLRKVIAAILIPFTAAVVVGLVVLWPGGAPPHKRTGVGFDQQTQQATVTRVVEVSCKSVNASGETPTGDTATAEGNSAAQEANGTCHKATIRVDTGKDKGRTFTEIVQPDQARQLHQGEQVVTAYEPSAPKDLQYSVTDVNRRFPMGLLAGIFALAVVVVGRLRGVMALVALAVSFLVLNFFILPAVLQGSNPLLVAVVGSSAIMLIALYMCHGLSARTSVAVLGTLVSLALIGILGSQFIDWAALTGNTDDQTGLIHGLFPKIDMSGLLLAGVIIGSLGVLDDVTVTQTSAVWELHDANPSMGWRGLYRAGIRIGRDHIASVVNTLVLAYAGAALPLLLLFSIAQSGVSTVANSELVAEEIVRTLVGSIGLVASVPVTTLLAALVVSADRPGPQAETATAGAAAAARRGGRRRKR
;
A
#
# COMPACT_ATOMS: atom_id res chain seq x y z
N MET A 1 43.95 -23.39 -26.47
CA MET A 1 43.06 -23.42 -27.65
C MET A 1 42.26 -22.14 -27.67
N GLY A 2 42.36 -21.35 -28.74
CA GLY A 2 41.43 -20.26 -29.07
C GLY A 2 41.79 -18.83 -28.61
N ASN A 3 42.85 -18.25 -29.18
CA ASN A 3 43.09 -16.79 -29.25
C ASN A 3 42.25 -16.15 -30.37
N GLY A 4 41.89 -14.87 -30.23
CA GLY A 4 41.67 -13.98 -31.38
C GLY A 4 40.74 -12.78 -31.15
N PRO A 5 41.22 -11.53 -31.20
CA PRO A 5 40.41 -10.30 -31.23
C PRO A 5 40.20 -9.79 -32.67
N ILE A 6 39.06 -9.14 -32.94
CA ILE A 6 38.68 -8.56 -34.24
C ILE A 6 38.41 -7.05 -34.05
N THR A 7 39.43 -6.23 -34.32
CA THR A 7 39.64 -5.29 -35.45
C THR A 7 38.87 -3.97 -35.43
N VAL A 8 39.66 -2.90 -35.35
CA VAL A 8 39.39 -1.53 -35.81
C VAL A 8 39.45 -1.50 -37.33
N ALA A 9 38.54 -0.77 -37.98
CA ALA A 9 38.67 -0.37 -39.38
C ALA A 9 38.25 1.10 -39.55
N ASP A 10 39.09 1.80 -40.27
CA ASP A 10 39.12 3.24 -40.55
C ASP A 10 38.91 3.43 -42.06
N ALA A 11 38.11 4.40 -42.50
CA ALA A 11 38.14 4.91 -43.88
C ALA A 11 37.30 6.19 -44.14
N ARG A 12 38.03 7.31 -44.22
CA ARG A 12 38.12 8.28 -45.35
C ARG A 12 36.95 9.23 -45.73
N HIS A 13 37.31 10.52 -45.62
CA HIS A 13 37.24 11.65 -46.58
C HIS A 13 35.92 12.10 -47.24
N GLY A 14 35.61 13.38 -47.04
CA GLY A 14 34.84 14.23 -47.94
C GLY A 14 34.93 15.71 -47.55
N SER A 15 35.78 16.48 -48.23
CA SER A 15 35.98 17.92 -48.09
C SER A 15 34.98 18.72 -48.93
N GLY A 16 34.43 19.82 -48.39
CA GLY A 16 33.72 20.84 -49.16
C GLY A 16 33.69 22.18 -48.42
N HIS A 17 34.44 23.17 -48.94
CA HIS A 17 34.45 24.56 -48.51
C HIS A 17 33.31 25.37 -49.14
N GLY A 18 32.82 26.37 -48.41
CA GLY A 18 32.03 27.49 -48.93
C GLY A 18 31.86 28.58 -47.86
N PRO A 19 32.29 29.84 -48.09
CA PRO A 19 32.31 30.89 -47.06
C PRO A 19 31.05 31.77 -47.09
N GLY A 20 30.66 32.34 -45.97
CA GLY A 20 29.54 33.29 -45.95
C GLY A 20 29.27 33.97 -44.60
N ALA A 21 29.77 35.20 -44.50
CA ALA A 21 29.21 36.34 -43.79
C ALA A 21 28.92 36.24 -42.27
N VAL A 22 29.78 36.95 -41.52
CA VAL A 22 29.51 37.52 -40.20
C VAL A 22 28.45 38.61 -40.33
N THR A 23 27.38 38.51 -39.54
CA THR A 23 26.56 39.67 -39.14
C THR A 23 26.24 39.55 -37.66
N ASP A 24 26.78 40.51 -36.89
CA ASP A 24 26.43 40.76 -35.50
C ASP A 24 24.95 41.10 -35.35
N GLY A 25 24.29 40.43 -34.40
CA GLY A 25 22.91 40.71 -34.02
C GLY A 25 22.72 40.45 -32.54
N HIS A 26 22.87 41.50 -31.73
CA HIS A 26 22.53 41.50 -30.31
C HIS A 26 21.04 41.17 -30.11
N GLY A 27 20.76 40.00 -29.52
CA GLY A 27 19.42 39.60 -29.08
C GLY A 27 19.45 39.18 -27.62
N HIS A 28 18.87 39.99 -26.75
CA HIS A 28 18.69 39.70 -25.32
C HIS A 28 17.90 38.40 -25.11
N ALA A 29 18.51 37.41 -24.45
CA ALA A 29 17.84 36.20 -24.01
C ALA A 29 17.16 36.45 -22.66
N HIS A 30 15.83 36.59 -22.65
CA HIS A 30 15.01 36.42 -21.45
C HIS A 30 14.66 34.94 -21.28
N PRO A 31 14.94 34.30 -20.13
CA PRO A 31 14.46 32.96 -19.87
C PRO A 31 12.99 33.03 -19.43
N HIS A 32 12.06 32.72 -20.33
CA HIS A 32 10.67 32.48 -19.95
C HIS A 32 10.57 31.09 -19.32
N GLY A 33 10.55 31.03 -17.99
CA GLY A 33 10.11 29.86 -17.25
C GLY A 33 8.60 29.68 -17.42
N HIS A 34 8.18 28.70 -18.21
CA HIS A 34 6.77 28.30 -18.27
C HIS A 34 6.42 27.48 -17.02
N SER A 35 5.83 28.13 -16.03
CA SER A 35 5.13 27.43 -14.95
C SER A 35 3.78 26.95 -15.47
N HIS A 36 3.61 25.64 -15.67
CA HIS A 36 2.30 25.03 -15.89
C HIS A 36 1.51 25.04 -14.58
N SER A 37 0.83 26.14 -14.27
CA SER A 37 -0.21 26.16 -13.25
C SER A 37 -1.41 25.40 -13.80
N HIS A 38 -1.75 24.26 -13.19
CA HIS A 38 -3.04 23.61 -13.43
C HIS A 38 -4.16 24.60 -13.08
N GLY A 39 -4.82 25.15 -14.11
CA GLY A 39 -6.02 25.95 -13.92
C GLY A 39 -7.13 25.11 -13.27
N PRO A 40 -8.07 25.72 -12.54
CA PRO A 40 -9.23 25.00 -12.02
C PRO A 40 -9.99 24.37 -13.19
N ALA A 41 -10.39 23.11 -13.02
CA ALA A 41 -11.15 22.36 -14.03
C ALA A 41 -12.36 23.18 -14.53
N THR A 42 -12.62 23.12 -15.83
CA THR A 42 -13.79 23.76 -16.44
C THR A 42 -15.07 23.35 -15.70
N PRO A 43 -15.95 24.31 -15.38
CA PRO A 43 -17.04 24.06 -14.45
C PRO A 43 -18.13 23.19 -15.08
N VAL A 44 -18.13 21.90 -14.71
CA VAL A 44 -19.17 20.92 -15.07
C VAL A 44 -20.57 21.45 -14.82
N SER A 45 -21.47 21.20 -15.78
CA SER A 45 -22.88 21.59 -15.78
C SER A 45 -23.58 21.37 -14.44
N ARG A 46 -24.42 22.33 -14.04
CA ARG A 46 -25.13 22.28 -12.75
C ARG A 46 -25.98 21.02 -12.57
N HIS A 47 -26.53 20.48 -13.67
CA HIS A 47 -27.34 19.27 -13.63
C HIS A 47 -26.51 18.05 -13.25
N LEU A 48 -25.33 17.90 -13.85
CA LEU A 48 -24.47 16.75 -13.60
C LEU A 48 -23.84 16.78 -12.21
N ARG A 49 -23.52 17.98 -11.70
CA ARG A 49 -23.12 18.14 -10.29
C ARG A 49 -24.22 17.69 -9.32
N LYS A 50 -25.49 17.94 -9.66
CA LYS A 50 -26.63 17.46 -8.87
C LYS A 50 -26.75 15.93 -8.92
N VAL A 51 -26.55 15.30 -10.08
CA VAL A 51 -26.60 13.83 -10.22
C VAL A 51 -25.47 13.17 -9.41
N ILE A 52 -24.24 13.68 -9.53
CA ILE A 52 -23.10 13.19 -8.76
C ILE A 52 -23.36 13.35 -7.26
N ALA A 53 -23.85 14.52 -6.83
CA ALA A 53 -24.21 14.77 -5.44
C ALA A 53 -25.35 13.85 -4.96
N ALA A 54 -26.33 13.55 -5.80
CA ALA A 54 -27.45 12.68 -5.46
C ALA A 54 -27.03 11.23 -5.20
N ILE A 55 -25.88 10.79 -5.70
CA ILE A 55 -25.31 9.45 -5.42
C ILE A 55 -24.35 9.53 -4.23
N LEU A 56 -23.45 10.52 -4.24
CA LEU A 56 -22.38 10.59 -3.25
C LEU A 56 -22.85 11.07 -1.87
N ILE A 57 -23.88 11.90 -1.78
CA ILE A 57 -24.41 12.35 -0.48
C ILE A 57 -25.04 11.18 0.28
N PRO A 58 -25.97 10.39 -0.30
CA PRO A 58 -26.50 9.20 0.37
C PRO A 58 -25.41 8.19 0.71
N PHE A 59 -24.44 7.99 -0.17
CA PHE A 59 -23.32 7.08 0.08
C PHE A 59 -22.47 7.56 1.27
N THR A 60 -22.05 8.83 1.27
CA THR A 60 -21.27 9.42 2.37
C THR A 60 -22.07 9.37 3.66
N ALA A 61 -23.37 9.63 3.62
CA ALA A 61 -24.25 9.51 4.78
C ALA A 61 -24.30 8.05 5.29
N ALA A 62 -24.39 7.05 4.40
CA ALA A 62 -24.36 5.64 4.78
C ALA A 62 -23.01 5.25 5.41
N VAL A 63 -21.89 5.76 4.91
CA VAL A 63 -20.56 5.56 5.51
C VAL A 63 -20.49 6.20 6.89
N VAL A 64 -20.97 7.44 7.06
CA VAL A 64 -21.00 8.12 8.36
C VAL A 64 -21.90 7.38 9.35
N VAL A 65 -23.08 6.93 8.93
CA VAL A 65 -23.96 6.10 9.77
C VAL A 65 -23.27 4.78 10.12
N GLY A 66 -22.61 4.12 9.17
CA GLY A 66 -21.83 2.91 9.41
C GLY A 66 -20.72 3.14 10.42
N LEU A 67 -19.97 4.24 10.30
CA LEU A 67 -18.92 4.62 11.24
C LEU A 67 -19.50 4.83 12.65
N VAL A 68 -20.65 5.47 12.78
CA VAL A 68 -21.30 5.73 14.07
C VAL A 68 -21.87 4.44 14.68
N VAL A 69 -22.55 3.62 13.89
CA VAL A 69 -23.20 2.37 14.34
C VAL A 69 -22.17 1.29 14.69
N LEU A 70 -21.09 1.20 13.91
CA LEU A 70 -20.00 0.23 14.14
C LEU A 70 -18.85 0.85 14.94
N TRP A 71 -19.01 2.05 15.49
CA TRP A 71 -17.93 2.72 16.22
C TRP A 71 -17.53 1.87 17.43
N PRO A 72 -16.25 1.49 17.56
CA PRO A 72 -15.85 0.67 18.68
C PRO A 72 -15.89 1.48 19.97
N GLY A 73 -16.54 0.94 21.01
CA GLY A 73 -16.53 1.53 22.37
C GLY A 73 -15.18 1.46 23.11
N GLY A 74 -14.08 1.18 22.40
CA GLY A 74 -12.75 0.84 22.96
C GLY A 74 -12.52 -0.68 23.09
N ALA A 75 -11.29 -1.14 22.87
CA ALA A 75 -10.97 -2.56 23.03
C ALA A 75 -11.30 -3.02 24.47
N PRO A 76 -11.98 -4.17 24.68
CA PRO A 76 -12.24 -4.67 26.01
C PRO A 76 -10.92 -4.81 26.78
N PRO A 77 -10.84 -4.35 28.03
CA PRO A 77 -9.64 -4.54 28.82
C PRO A 77 -9.45 -6.04 29.07
N HIS A 78 -8.40 -6.64 28.51
CA HIS A 78 -7.99 -7.99 28.87
C HIS A 78 -6.89 -7.94 29.93
N LYS A 79 -6.89 -8.92 30.84
CA LYS A 79 -5.74 -9.12 31.71
C LYS A 79 -4.58 -9.59 30.84
N ARG A 80 -3.45 -8.89 30.95
CA ARG A 80 -2.21 -9.29 30.28
C ARG A 80 -1.90 -10.73 30.66
N THR A 81 -1.78 -11.58 29.65
CA THR A 81 -1.50 -13.00 29.80
C THR A 81 -0.02 -13.27 30.12
N GLY A 82 0.87 -12.29 29.91
CA GLY A 82 2.31 -12.42 30.17
C GLY A 82 3.03 -13.31 29.15
N VAL A 83 2.37 -13.72 28.07
CA VAL A 83 2.92 -14.60 27.04
C VAL A 83 2.87 -13.95 25.65
N GLY A 84 3.87 -14.26 24.83
CA GLY A 84 3.98 -13.77 23.46
C GLY A 84 3.90 -12.24 23.36
N PHE A 85 3.07 -11.75 22.43
CA PHE A 85 2.88 -10.31 22.17
C PHE A 85 2.15 -9.55 23.29
N ASP A 86 1.64 -10.24 24.31
CA ASP A 86 0.91 -9.63 25.42
C ASP A 86 1.80 -9.37 26.66
N GLN A 87 3.11 -9.53 26.51
CA GLN A 87 4.11 -9.22 27.53
C GLN A 87 4.31 -7.73 27.74
N GLN A 88 4.65 -7.34 28.98
CA GLN A 88 5.13 -5.98 29.24
C GLN A 88 6.52 -5.83 28.65
N THR A 89 6.78 -4.74 27.94
CA THR A 89 8.10 -4.50 27.34
C THR A 89 8.79 -3.27 27.93
N GLN A 90 10.11 -3.34 28.02
CA GLN A 90 10.99 -2.24 28.42
C GLN A 90 12.10 -2.06 27.39
N GLN A 91 12.67 -0.86 27.32
CA GLN A 91 13.87 -0.59 26.54
C GLN A 91 15.10 -0.93 27.37
N ALA A 92 16.11 -1.50 26.72
CA ALA A 92 17.36 -1.89 27.36
C ALA A 92 18.54 -1.77 26.39
N THR A 93 19.76 -1.82 26.91
CA THR A 93 21.00 -1.74 26.13
C THR A 93 21.92 -2.91 26.47
N VAL A 94 22.47 -3.55 25.43
CA VAL A 94 23.53 -4.55 25.58
C VAL A 94 24.83 -3.83 25.96
N THR A 95 25.25 -3.99 27.21
CA THR A 95 26.43 -3.28 27.76
C THR A 95 27.74 -4.00 27.49
N ARG A 96 27.69 -5.33 27.44
CA ARG A 96 28.86 -6.18 27.25
C ARG A 96 28.45 -7.50 26.61
N VAL A 97 29.24 -7.99 25.67
CA VAL A 97 29.12 -9.34 25.11
C VAL A 97 30.47 -10.02 25.30
N VAL A 98 30.47 -11.24 25.83
CA VAL A 98 31.67 -12.06 25.97
C VAL A 98 31.42 -13.44 25.38
N GLU A 99 32.41 -13.95 24.65
CA GLU A 99 32.40 -15.31 24.15
C GLU A 99 32.69 -16.28 25.29
N VAL A 100 31.88 -17.33 25.41
CA VAL A 100 31.94 -18.36 26.45
C VAL A 100 31.68 -19.72 25.80
N SER A 101 32.21 -20.81 26.37
CA SER A 101 31.83 -22.14 25.86
C SER A 101 30.38 -22.43 26.22
N CYS A 102 29.58 -22.95 25.28
CA CYS A 102 28.17 -23.26 25.53
C CYS A 102 27.99 -24.23 26.71
N LYS A 103 28.94 -25.16 26.90
CA LYS A 103 29.03 -26.05 28.07
C LYS A 103 29.17 -25.29 29.41
N SER A 104 29.92 -24.19 29.45
CA SER A 104 30.16 -23.44 30.71
C SER A 104 28.94 -22.70 31.24
N VAL A 105 27.93 -22.50 30.39
CA VAL A 105 26.71 -21.76 30.70
C VAL A 105 25.46 -22.64 30.63
N ASN A 106 25.63 -23.96 30.59
CA ASN A 106 24.56 -24.95 30.47
C ASN A 106 23.56 -24.62 29.35
N ALA A 107 24.06 -24.09 28.22
CA ALA A 107 23.22 -23.72 27.08
C ALA A 107 22.83 -24.91 26.19
N SER A 108 23.58 -26.00 26.25
CA SER A 108 23.25 -27.27 25.59
C SER A 108 22.21 -28.03 26.40
N GLY A 109 21.09 -28.40 25.78
CA GLY A 109 20.15 -29.34 26.38
C GLY A 109 20.87 -30.64 26.76
N GLU A 110 20.55 -31.20 27.94
CA GLU A 110 21.06 -32.52 28.31
C GLU A 110 20.61 -33.56 27.27
N THR A 111 21.52 -34.41 26.80
CA THR A 111 21.20 -35.51 25.89
C THR A 111 20.19 -36.45 26.57
N PRO A 112 18.98 -36.66 26.02
CA PRO A 112 17.94 -37.46 26.69
C PRO A 112 18.35 -38.91 26.99
N THR A 113 19.33 -39.44 26.26
CA THR A 113 19.78 -40.84 26.34
C THR A 113 21.28 -41.00 26.60
N GLY A 114 22.05 -39.90 26.69
CA GLY A 114 23.52 -39.96 26.76
C GLY A 114 24.21 -40.53 25.51
N ASP A 115 23.43 -40.86 24.47
CA ASP A 115 23.90 -41.59 23.30
C ASP A 115 24.23 -40.61 22.16
N THR A 116 25.52 -40.29 21.99
CA THR A 116 25.99 -39.33 20.97
C THR A 116 26.01 -39.91 19.56
N ALA A 117 25.64 -41.18 19.38
CA ALA A 117 25.70 -41.87 18.08
C ALA A 117 24.46 -41.59 17.19
N THR A 118 23.38 -41.03 17.73
CA THR A 118 22.20 -40.64 16.95
C THR A 118 22.41 -39.27 16.30
N ALA A 119 21.63 -38.96 15.26
CA ALA A 119 21.68 -37.63 14.64
C ALA A 119 21.39 -36.52 15.66
N GLU A 120 20.41 -36.74 16.53
CA GLU A 120 20.03 -35.83 17.64
C GLU A 120 21.15 -35.73 18.71
N GLY A 121 21.82 -36.84 19.02
CA GLY A 121 22.96 -36.87 19.95
C GLY A 121 24.20 -36.17 19.40
N ASN A 122 24.45 -36.26 18.09
CA ASN A 122 25.53 -35.53 17.42
C ASN A 122 25.23 -34.02 17.35
N SER A 123 24.00 -33.62 17.01
CA SER A 123 23.59 -32.20 17.02
C SER A 123 23.74 -31.57 18.41
N ALA A 124 23.27 -32.25 19.46
CA ALA A 124 23.40 -31.80 20.84
C ALA A 124 24.88 -31.75 21.32
N ALA A 125 25.71 -32.71 20.91
CA ALA A 125 27.15 -32.70 21.20
C ALA A 125 27.90 -31.58 20.46
N GLN A 126 27.45 -31.23 19.26
CA GLN A 126 28.04 -30.18 18.43
C GLN A 126 27.64 -28.78 18.93
N GLU A 127 26.41 -28.60 19.40
CA GLU A 127 25.95 -27.41 20.13
C GLU A 127 26.68 -27.23 21.47
N ALA A 128 26.94 -28.32 22.20
CA ALA A 128 27.67 -28.28 23.47
C ALA A 128 29.15 -27.86 23.32
N ASN A 129 29.78 -28.16 22.17
CA ASN A 129 31.15 -27.77 21.83
C ASN A 129 31.24 -26.43 21.09
N GLY A 130 30.11 -25.77 20.83
CA GLY A 130 30.08 -24.45 20.21
C GLY A 130 30.51 -23.32 21.17
N THR A 131 30.83 -22.17 20.60
CA THR A 131 30.97 -20.92 21.35
C THR A 131 29.64 -20.16 21.39
N CYS A 132 29.25 -19.83 22.61
CA CYS A 132 28.06 -19.04 22.93
C CYS A 132 28.48 -17.61 23.27
N HIS A 133 27.56 -16.67 23.12
CA HIS A 133 27.76 -15.30 23.57
C HIS A 133 26.96 -15.05 24.85
N LYS A 134 27.63 -14.62 25.92
CA LYS A 134 26.99 -14.12 27.13
C LYS A 134 26.87 -12.61 27.05
N ALA A 135 25.67 -12.13 26.80
CA ALA A 135 25.34 -10.71 26.77
C ALA A 135 24.93 -10.24 28.18
N THR A 136 25.42 -9.07 28.60
CA THR A 136 24.96 -8.36 29.80
C THR A 136 24.09 -7.19 29.36
N ILE A 137 22.81 -7.23 29.71
CA ILE A 137 21.80 -6.26 29.28
C ILE A 137 21.42 -5.39 30.46
N ARG A 138 21.37 -4.07 30.25
CA ARG A 138 20.93 -3.09 31.25
C ARG A 138 19.56 -2.53 30.84
N VAL A 139 18.60 -2.60 31.75
CA VAL A 139 17.26 -2.02 31.57
C VAL A 139 17.35 -0.49 31.65
N ASP A 140 16.85 0.21 30.63
CA ASP A 140 16.94 1.68 30.52
C ASP A 140 15.62 2.40 30.86
N THR A 141 14.49 1.69 30.87
CA THR A 141 13.15 2.22 31.20
C THR A 141 12.40 1.39 32.23
N GLY A 142 11.39 1.98 32.87
CA GLY A 142 10.54 1.28 33.83
C GLY A 142 11.04 1.36 35.28
N LYS A 143 10.42 0.57 36.17
CA LYS A 143 10.70 0.60 37.61
C LYS A 143 12.09 0.08 37.97
N ASP A 144 12.62 -0.84 37.16
CA ASP A 144 13.93 -1.47 37.38
C ASP A 144 15.05 -0.82 36.55
N LYS A 145 14.92 0.47 36.23
CA LYS A 145 15.94 1.19 35.45
C LYS A 145 17.33 1.08 36.10
N GLY A 146 18.33 0.68 35.31
CA GLY A 146 19.70 0.43 35.73
C GLY A 146 19.99 -1.01 36.14
N ARG A 147 18.95 -1.85 36.34
CA ARG A 147 19.11 -3.28 36.59
C ARG A 147 19.78 -3.96 35.41
N THR A 148 20.67 -4.90 35.70
CA THR A 148 21.29 -5.75 34.69
C THR A 148 20.85 -7.20 34.82
N PHE A 149 20.73 -7.87 33.69
CA PHE A 149 20.57 -9.32 33.61
C PHE A 149 21.45 -9.86 32.48
N THR A 150 21.62 -11.19 32.43
CA THR A 150 22.45 -11.83 31.41
C THR A 150 21.61 -12.72 30.51
N GLU A 151 21.92 -12.72 29.23
CA GLU A 151 21.31 -13.60 28.25
C GLU A 151 22.37 -14.38 27.52
N ILE A 152 22.09 -15.67 27.28
CA ILE A 152 22.98 -16.56 26.55
C ILE A 152 22.43 -16.71 25.14
N VAL A 153 23.24 -16.34 24.15
CA VAL A 153 22.92 -16.46 22.73
C VAL A 153 23.74 -17.60 22.14
N GLN A 154 23.04 -18.58 21.59
CA GLN A 154 23.64 -19.72 20.90
C GLN A 154 24.02 -19.35 19.46
N PRO A 155 25.00 -20.01 18.84
CA PRO A 155 25.49 -19.65 17.50
C PRO A 155 24.47 -19.88 16.38
N ASP A 156 23.52 -20.80 16.55
CA ASP A 156 22.44 -21.13 15.61
C ASP A 156 21.21 -20.23 15.78
N GLN A 157 21.14 -19.45 16.85
CA GLN A 157 20.05 -18.50 17.06
C GLN A 157 20.07 -17.43 15.97
N ALA A 158 18.92 -17.21 15.33
CA ALA A 158 18.75 -16.21 14.28
C ALA A 158 19.08 -14.78 14.76
N ARG A 159 19.01 -14.54 16.08
CA ARG A 159 19.32 -13.25 16.70
C ARG A 159 20.66 -13.30 17.42
N GLN A 160 21.62 -12.55 16.89
CA GLN A 160 22.90 -12.30 17.52
C GLN A 160 22.90 -10.90 18.15
N LEU A 161 23.37 -10.79 19.40
CA LEU A 161 23.41 -9.53 20.14
C LEU A 161 24.80 -8.90 20.11
N HIS A 162 24.87 -7.60 19.85
CA HIS A 162 26.11 -6.85 19.76
C HIS A 162 26.27 -5.84 20.90
N GLN A 163 27.51 -5.54 21.28
CA GLN A 163 27.77 -4.53 22.29
C GLN A 163 27.30 -3.14 21.83
N GLY A 164 26.58 -2.43 22.70
CA GLY A 164 25.98 -1.13 22.42
C GLY A 164 24.61 -1.19 21.73
N GLU A 165 24.13 -2.39 21.39
CA GLU A 165 22.83 -2.56 20.74
C GLU A 165 21.67 -2.22 21.68
N GLN A 166 20.70 -1.46 21.16
CA GLN A 166 19.47 -1.16 21.88
C GLN A 166 18.46 -2.28 21.62
N VAL A 167 17.94 -2.87 22.69
CA VAL A 167 17.05 -4.01 22.65
C VAL A 167 15.74 -3.72 23.39
N VAL A 168 14.71 -4.51 23.05
CA VAL A 168 13.43 -4.54 23.74
C VAL A 168 13.39 -5.81 24.57
N THR A 169 13.06 -5.66 25.84
CA THR A 169 13.01 -6.79 26.78
C THR A 169 11.59 -7.00 27.27
N ALA A 170 11.13 -8.24 27.30
CA ALA A 170 9.94 -8.60 28.05
C ALA A 170 10.20 -8.51 29.55
N TYR A 171 9.13 -8.23 30.30
CA TYR A 171 9.12 -8.15 31.74
C TYR A 171 7.95 -8.97 32.29
N GLU A 172 8.28 -9.96 33.12
CA GLU A 172 7.30 -10.78 33.83
C GLU A 172 7.45 -10.56 35.35
N PRO A 173 6.59 -9.74 35.98
CA PRO A 173 6.72 -9.40 37.40
C PRO A 173 6.63 -10.61 38.34
N SER A 174 5.90 -11.65 37.95
CA SER A 174 5.67 -12.84 38.78
C SER A 174 6.81 -13.86 38.71
N ALA A 175 7.73 -13.72 37.76
CA ALA A 175 8.86 -14.63 37.61
C ALA A 175 9.91 -14.44 38.73
N PRO A 176 10.70 -15.49 39.06
CA PRO A 176 11.87 -15.37 39.91
C PRO A 176 12.79 -14.26 39.41
N LYS A 177 13.46 -13.54 40.31
CA LYS A 177 14.25 -12.34 39.99
C LYS A 177 15.13 -12.53 38.75
N ASP A 178 15.87 -13.62 38.65
CA ASP A 178 16.80 -13.84 37.54
C ASP A 178 16.13 -14.13 36.18
N LEU A 179 14.83 -14.42 36.16
CA LEU A 179 14.03 -14.71 34.96
C LEU A 179 12.98 -13.64 34.64
N GLN A 180 12.96 -12.52 35.38
CA GLN A 180 11.98 -11.46 35.17
C GLN A 180 12.17 -10.70 33.86
N TYR A 181 13.34 -10.79 33.23
CA TYR A 181 13.67 -10.12 31.98
C TYR A 181 14.26 -11.08 30.97
N SER A 182 13.85 -10.92 29.72
CA SER A 182 14.44 -11.59 28.55
C SER A 182 14.39 -10.64 27.35
N VAL A 183 15.38 -10.71 26.45
CA VAL A 183 15.36 -9.93 25.22
C VAL A 183 14.34 -10.53 24.25
N THR A 184 13.41 -9.71 23.79
CA THR A 184 12.33 -10.12 22.87
C THR A 184 12.41 -9.44 21.52
N ASP A 185 13.00 -8.25 21.40
CA ASP A 185 13.28 -7.62 20.10
C ASP A 185 14.51 -6.68 20.13
N VAL A 186 14.85 -6.10 18.99
CA VAL A 186 15.82 -5.01 18.83
C VAL A 186 15.08 -3.69 18.64
N ASN A 187 15.58 -2.60 19.22
CA ASN A 187 14.98 -1.29 19.04
C ASN A 187 15.34 -0.71 17.67
N ARG A 188 14.37 -0.72 16.75
CA ARG A 188 14.50 -0.18 15.38
C ARG A 188 13.91 1.22 15.22
N ARG A 189 13.62 1.96 16.30
CA ARG A 189 12.95 3.28 16.24
C ARG A 189 13.72 4.28 15.39
N PHE A 190 15.05 4.35 15.56
CA PHE A 190 15.88 5.27 14.79
C PHE A 190 15.94 4.93 13.29
N PRO A 191 16.35 3.72 12.85
CA PRO A 191 16.42 3.42 11.41
C PRO A 191 15.06 3.51 10.72
N MET A 192 13.98 3.09 11.38
CA MET A 192 12.62 3.22 10.84
C MET A 192 12.18 4.69 10.73
N GLY A 193 12.46 5.50 11.76
CA GLY A 193 12.17 6.94 11.73
C GLY A 193 12.97 7.69 10.65
N LEU A 194 14.24 7.32 10.46
CA LEU A 194 15.08 7.88 9.40
C LEU A 194 14.54 7.55 8.01
N LEU A 195 14.19 6.28 7.75
CA LEU A 195 13.62 5.87 6.47
C LEU A 195 12.26 6.56 6.21
N ALA A 196 11.40 6.64 7.23
CA ALA A 196 10.13 7.36 7.14
C ALA A 196 10.33 8.85 6.82
N GLY A 197 11.35 9.47 7.43
CA GLY A 197 11.73 10.86 7.15
C GLY A 197 12.23 11.06 5.72
N ILE A 198 13.08 10.17 5.21
CA ILE A 198 13.57 10.20 3.82
C ILE A 198 12.40 10.05 2.84
N PHE A 199 11.50 9.09 3.09
CA PHE A 199 10.30 8.88 2.29
C PHE A 199 9.40 10.13 2.27
N ALA A 200 9.10 10.69 3.45
CA ALA A 200 8.30 11.90 3.56
C ALA A 200 8.93 13.09 2.82
N LEU A 201 10.25 13.27 2.95
CA LEU A 201 10.98 14.31 2.23
C LEU A 201 10.88 14.12 0.71
N ALA A 202 11.09 12.91 0.20
CA ALA A 202 10.99 12.62 -1.24
C ALA A 202 9.58 12.93 -1.77
N VAL A 203 8.54 12.51 -1.06
CA VAL A 203 7.14 12.78 -1.42
C VAL A 203 6.83 14.28 -1.43
N VAL A 204 7.31 15.03 -0.43
CA VAL A 204 7.07 16.48 -0.36
C VAL A 204 7.88 17.24 -1.41
N VAL A 205 9.11 16.83 -1.71
CA VAL A 205 9.94 17.47 -2.75
C VAL A 205 9.31 17.30 -4.13
N VAL A 206 8.84 16.08 -4.46
CA VAL A 206 8.22 15.79 -5.76
C VAL A 206 6.78 16.32 -5.83
N GLY A 207 5.96 16.05 -4.82
CA GLY A 207 4.53 16.36 -4.79
C GLY A 207 4.17 17.74 -4.23
N ARG A 208 5.11 18.47 -3.62
CA ARG A 208 4.89 19.77 -2.97
C ARG A 208 3.75 19.70 -1.94
N LEU A 209 2.81 20.65 -1.97
CA LEU A 209 1.63 20.65 -1.09
C LEU A 209 0.76 19.41 -1.30
N ARG A 210 0.67 18.87 -2.52
CA ARG A 210 -0.07 17.61 -2.76
C ARG A 210 0.65 16.43 -2.10
N GLY A 211 1.97 16.44 -2.07
CA GLY A 211 2.78 15.47 -1.33
C GLY A 211 2.49 15.52 0.18
N VAL A 212 2.39 16.72 0.77
CA VAL A 212 1.98 16.88 2.18
C VAL A 212 0.58 16.30 2.42
N MET A 213 -0.38 16.62 1.56
CA MET A 213 -1.75 16.09 1.68
C MET A 213 -1.80 14.57 1.55
N ALA A 214 -0.97 13.97 0.69
CA ALA A 214 -0.85 12.52 0.58
C ALA A 214 -0.31 11.87 1.87
N LEU A 215 0.68 12.49 2.53
CA LEU A 215 1.18 12.00 3.82
C LEU A 215 0.14 12.14 4.94
N VAL A 216 -0.63 13.24 4.96
CA VAL A 216 -1.75 13.40 5.90
C VAL A 216 -2.85 12.35 5.61
N ALA A 217 -3.14 12.06 4.34
CA ALA A 217 -4.11 11.04 3.96
C ALA A 217 -3.65 9.66 4.46
N LEU A 218 -2.39 9.30 4.24
CA LEU A 218 -1.80 8.07 4.75
C LEU A 218 -1.91 7.97 6.28
N ALA A 219 -1.62 9.06 7.00
CA ALA A 219 -1.76 9.11 8.45
C ALA A 219 -3.22 8.91 8.89
N VAL A 220 -4.18 9.57 8.23
CA VAL A 220 -5.61 9.37 8.53
C VAL A 220 -6.07 7.95 8.21
N SER A 221 -5.61 7.34 7.11
CA SER A 221 -5.89 5.94 6.80
C SER A 221 -5.41 5.01 7.91
N PHE A 222 -4.20 5.25 8.42
CA PHE A 222 -3.66 4.52 9.56
C PHE A 222 -4.48 4.72 10.84
N LEU A 223 -4.97 5.94 11.09
CA LEU A 223 -5.86 6.22 12.22
C LEU A 223 -7.20 5.48 12.08
N VAL A 224 -7.81 5.43 10.90
CA VAL A 224 -9.05 4.67 10.66
C VAL A 224 -8.82 3.17 10.87
N LEU A 225 -7.69 2.63 10.41
CA LEU A 225 -7.33 1.24 10.68
C LEU A 225 -7.21 0.99 12.19
N ASN A 226 -6.39 1.79 12.88
CA ASN A 226 -6.06 1.56 14.29
C ASN A 226 -7.20 1.86 15.27
N PHE A 227 -8.02 2.87 15.00
CA PHE A 227 -9.06 3.34 15.94
C PHE A 227 -10.48 2.92 15.56
N PHE A 228 -10.73 2.49 14.32
CA PHE A 228 -12.05 2.03 13.89
C PHE A 228 -12.01 0.55 13.47
N ILE A 229 -11.25 0.19 12.42
CA ILE A 229 -11.30 -1.15 11.82
C ILE A 229 -10.86 -2.23 12.82
N LEU A 230 -9.63 -2.14 13.34
CA LEU A 230 -9.07 -3.15 14.24
C LEU A 230 -9.91 -3.30 15.52
N PRO A 231 -10.26 -2.22 16.25
CA PRO A 231 -11.03 -2.37 17.48
C PRO A 231 -12.46 -2.85 17.24
N ALA A 232 -13.12 -2.48 16.13
CA ALA A 232 -14.46 -2.96 15.82
C ALA A 232 -14.48 -4.48 15.54
N VAL A 233 -13.48 -4.99 14.82
CA VAL A 233 -13.29 -6.43 14.60
C VAL A 233 -13.04 -7.16 15.92
N LEU A 234 -12.17 -6.62 16.78
CA LEU A 234 -11.86 -7.20 18.10
C LEU A 234 -13.08 -7.25 19.04
N GLN A 235 -14.06 -6.35 18.87
CA GLN A 235 -15.33 -6.38 19.60
C GLN A 235 -16.34 -7.39 19.03
N GLY A 236 -15.99 -8.12 17.97
CA GLY A 236 -16.84 -9.12 17.34
C GLY A 236 -17.81 -8.54 16.30
N SER A 237 -17.57 -7.31 15.82
CA SER A 237 -18.33 -6.80 14.66
C SER A 237 -17.99 -7.61 13.42
N ASN A 238 -18.95 -7.73 12.50
CA ASN A 238 -18.74 -8.42 11.23
C ASN A 238 -17.57 -7.78 10.44
N PRO A 239 -16.45 -8.49 10.19
CA PRO A 239 -15.26 -7.89 9.60
C PRO A 239 -15.48 -7.36 8.19
N LEU A 240 -16.35 -8.00 7.39
CA LEU A 240 -16.71 -7.53 6.05
C LEU A 240 -17.39 -6.15 6.12
N LEU A 241 -18.41 -5.98 6.97
CA LEU A 241 -19.10 -4.69 7.10
C LEU A 241 -18.15 -3.59 7.59
N VAL A 242 -17.31 -3.90 8.57
CA VAL A 242 -16.29 -2.97 9.08
C VAL A 242 -15.30 -2.58 7.98
N ALA A 243 -14.85 -3.53 7.18
CA ALA A 243 -13.93 -3.27 6.08
C ALA A 243 -14.57 -2.44 4.97
N VAL A 244 -15.82 -2.69 4.59
CA VAL A 244 -16.54 -1.88 3.59
C VAL A 244 -16.71 -0.45 4.07
N VAL A 245 -17.16 -0.24 5.31
CA VAL A 245 -17.33 1.10 5.88
C VAL A 245 -15.98 1.80 6.04
N GLY A 246 -14.98 1.10 6.59
CA GLY A 246 -13.65 1.65 6.84
C GLY A 246 -12.90 2.00 5.56
N SER A 247 -12.88 1.10 4.57
CA SER A 247 -12.27 1.37 3.25
C SER A 247 -12.98 2.51 2.52
N SER A 248 -14.32 2.59 2.60
CA SER A 248 -15.09 3.70 2.04
C SER A 248 -14.76 5.03 2.72
N ALA A 249 -14.60 5.05 4.04
CA ALA A 249 -14.20 6.24 4.78
C ALA A 249 -12.79 6.69 4.40
N ILE A 250 -11.85 5.75 4.35
CA ILE A 250 -10.46 5.99 3.92
C ILE A 250 -10.43 6.59 2.52
N MET A 251 -11.12 5.95 1.57
CA MET A 251 -11.23 6.41 0.17
C MET A 251 -11.78 7.83 0.08
N LEU A 252 -12.92 8.11 0.73
CA LEU A 252 -13.55 9.44 0.69
C LEU A 252 -12.61 10.51 1.24
N ILE A 253 -11.98 10.25 2.39
CA ILE A 253 -11.06 11.21 3.02
C ILE A 253 -9.82 11.41 2.14
N ALA A 254 -9.17 10.32 1.72
CA ALA A 254 -7.93 10.37 0.96
C ALA A 254 -8.13 11.07 -0.39
N LEU A 255 -9.14 10.67 -1.17
CA LEU A 255 -9.36 11.22 -2.51
C LEU A 255 -9.73 12.71 -2.47
N TYR A 256 -10.65 13.11 -1.58
CA TYR A 256 -11.05 14.52 -1.51
C TYR A 256 -10.00 15.42 -0.87
N MET A 257 -9.16 14.90 0.03
CA MET A 257 -8.06 15.66 0.59
C MET A 257 -6.90 15.85 -0.40
N CYS A 258 -6.56 14.82 -1.17
CA CYS A 258 -5.46 14.86 -2.14
C CYS A 258 -5.83 15.61 -3.44
N HIS A 259 -7.06 15.43 -3.94
CA HIS A 259 -7.48 15.94 -5.25
C HIS A 259 -8.52 17.07 -5.19
N GLY A 260 -9.03 17.38 -4.00
CA GLY A 260 -10.05 18.42 -3.79
C GLY A 260 -11.45 17.97 -4.24
N LEU A 261 -12.45 18.78 -3.86
CA LEU A 261 -13.84 18.58 -4.25
C LEU A 261 -14.05 18.98 -5.72
N SER A 262 -14.13 18.01 -6.60
CA SER A 262 -14.36 18.23 -8.03
C SER A 262 -15.17 17.09 -8.65
N ALA A 263 -15.84 17.36 -9.78
CA ALA A 263 -16.53 16.31 -10.54
C ALA A 263 -15.55 15.20 -11.01
N ARG A 264 -14.29 15.57 -11.27
CA ARG A 264 -13.20 14.64 -11.56
C ARG A 264 -12.99 13.67 -10.39
N THR A 265 -12.71 14.20 -9.20
CA THR A 265 -12.52 13.39 -7.99
C THR A 265 -13.75 12.54 -7.69
N SER A 266 -14.95 13.09 -7.84
CA SER A 266 -16.19 12.35 -7.61
C SER A 266 -16.41 11.19 -8.58
N VAL A 267 -15.99 11.31 -9.84
CA VAL A 267 -16.03 10.19 -10.78
C VAL A 267 -15.05 9.10 -10.39
N ALA A 268 -13.84 9.47 -9.95
CA ALA A 268 -12.87 8.50 -9.45
C ALA A 268 -13.45 7.71 -8.26
N VAL A 269 -14.07 8.41 -7.30
CA VAL A 269 -14.78 7.80 -6.16
C VAL A 269 -15.84 6.79 -6.63
N LEU A 270 -16.69 7.17 -7.59
CA LEU A 270 -17.72 6.25 -8.11
C LEU A 270 -17.11 5.02 -8.80
N GLY A 271 -16.01 5.21 -9.53
CA GLY A 271 -15.24 4.11 -10.12
C GLY A 271 -14.71 3.15 -9.06
N THR A 272 -14.09 3.68 -8.00
CA THR A 272 -13.57 2.89 -6.88
C THR A 272 -14.70 2.13 -6.19
N LEU A 273 -15.86 2.75 -5.97
CA LEU A 273 -17.01 2.10 -5.33
C LEU A 273 -17.56 0.92 -6.12
N VAL A 274 -17.70 1.06 -7.44
CA VAL A 274 -18.16 -0.04 -8.29
C VAL A 274 -17.14 -1.19 -8.27
N SER A 275 -15.85 -0.88 -8.32
CA SER A 275 -14.79 -1.90 -8.24
C SER A 275 -14.72 -2.57 -6.87
N LEU A 276 -14.81 -1.83 -5.77
CA LEU A 276 -14.85 -2.40 -4.42
C LEU A 276 -16.08 -3.27 -4.21
N ALA A 277 -17.25 -2.87 -4.73
CA ALA A 277 -18.44 -3.70 -4.69
C ALA A 277 -18.24 -5.01 -5.46
N LEU A 278 -17.64 -4.96 -6.65
CA LEU A 278 -17.29 -6.15 -7.42
C LEU A 278 -16.31 -7.05 -6.65
N ILE A 279 -15.28 -6.49 -6.04
CA ILE A 279 -14.30 -7.22 -5.23
C ILE A 279 -14.97 -7.86 -4.02
N GLY A 280 -15.86 -7.14 -3.32
CA GLY A 280 -16.59 -7.69 -2.18
C GLY A 280 -17.47 -8.87 -2.58
N ILE A 281 -18.20 -8.75 -3.69
CA ILE A 281 -19.07 -9.81 -4.23
C ILE A 281 -18.24 -11.02 -4.68
N LEU A 282 -17.20 -10.81 -5.50
CA LEU A 282 -16.36 -11.91 -5.97
C LEU A 282 -15.61 -12.56 -4.80
N GLY A 283 -15.07 -11.75 -3.90
CA GLY A 283 -14.35 -12.21 -2.72
C GLY A 283 -15.23 -13.10 -1.84
N SER A 284 -16.44 -12.66 -1.48
CA SER A 284 -17.35 -13.47 -0.66
C SER A 284 -17.68 -14.80 -1.34
N GLN A 285 -18.02 -14.78 -2.63
CA GLN A 285 -18.40 -15.99 -3.36
C GLN A 285 -17.23 -16.98 -3.50
N PHE A 286 -16.03 -16.51 -3.85
CA PHE A 286 -14.88 -17.39 -4.06
C PHE A 286 -14.25 -17.88 -2.76
N ILE A 287 -14.28 -17.10 -1.67
CA ILE A 287 -13.88 -17.54 -0.34
C ILE A 287 -14.79 -18.69 0.13
N ASP A 288 -16.10 -18.51 0.00
CA ASP A 288 -17.08 -19.54 0.38
C ASP A 288 -16.95 -20.80 -0.50
N TRP A 289 -16.82 -20.63 -1.82
CA TRP A 289 -16.72 -21.76 -2.77
C TRP A 289 -15.42 -22.55 -2.63
N ALA A 290 -14.31 -21.88 -2.32
CA ALA A 290 -13.03 -22.52 -2.07
C ALA A 290 -12.89 -23.04 -0.62
N ALA A 291 -13.93 -22.88 0.21
CA ALA A 291 -13.94 -23.26 1.62
C ALA A 291 -12.76 -22.68 2.42
N LEU A 292 -12.38 -21.43 2.11
CA LEU A 292 -11.28 -20.76 2.79
C LEU A 292 -11.72 -20.31 4.17
N THR A 293 -11.07 -20.85 5.20
CA THR A 293 -11.33 -20.51 6.60
C THR A 293 -10.64 -19.22 7.00
N GLY A 294 -9.52 -18.88 6.35
CA GLY A 294 -8.67 -17.73 6.68
C GLY A 294 -7.80 -17.95 7.93
N ASN A 295 -7.72 -19.18 8.43
CA ASN A 295 -6.89 -19.58 9.57
C ASN A 295 -5.63 -20.31 9.08
N THR A 296 -4.74 -19.57 8.42
CA THR A 296 -3.65 -20.12 7.61
C THR A 296 -2.24 -19.91 8.20
N ASP A 297 -2.10 -19.15 9.29
CA ASP A 297 -0.82 -18.96 9.99
C ASP A 297 -0.94 -19.02 11.53
N ASP A 298 0.20 -18.96 12.22
CA ASP A 298 0.25 -18.95 13.69
C ASP A 298 -0.47 -17.74 14.31
N GLN A 299 -0.47 -16.58 13.66
CA GLN A 299 -1.14 -15.36 14.15
C GLN A 299 -2.66 -15.51 14.11
N THR A 300 -3.20 -15.98 12.98
CA THR A 300 -4.62 -16.28 12.81
C THR A 300 -5.06 -17.38 13.77
N GLY A 301 -4.26 -18.43 13.98
CA GLY A 301 -4.51 -19.45 15.00
C GLY A 301 -4.58 -18.89 16.42
N LEU A 302 -3.66 -17.99 16.79
CA LEU A 302 -3.68 -17.30 18.08
C LEU A 302 -4.90 -16.40 18.23
N ILE A 303 -5.28 -15.65 17.19
CA ILE A 303 -6.49 -14.84 17.20
C ILE A 303 -7.72 -15.73 17.37
N HIS A 304 -7.80 -16.90 16.72
CA HIS A 304 -8.91 -17.83 16.88
C HIS A 304 -8.99 -18.38 18.30
N GLY A 305 -7.85 -18.71 18.90
CA GLY A 305 -7.77 -19.21 20.28
C GLY A 305 -8.13 -18.15 21.33
N LEU A 306 -7.70 -16.90 21.14
CA LEU A 306 -7.94 -15.80 22.10
C LEU A 306 -9.29 -15.11 21.88
N PHE A 307 -9.77 -15.05 20.64
CA PHE A 307 -11.00 -14.37 20.23
C PHE A 307 -11.84 -15.27 19.30
N PRO A 308 -12.39 -16.39 19.81
CA PRO A 308 -13.08 -17.40 18.99
C PRO A 308 -14.38 -16.91 18.33
N LYS A 309 -14.86 -15.72 18.68
CA LYS A 309 -16.04 -15.09 18.07
C LYS A 309 -15.72 -14.28 16.81
N ILE A 310 -14.44 -14.06 16.50
CA ILE A 310 -14.03 -13.36 15.28
C ILE A 310 -14.19 -14.31 14.10
N ASP A 311 -14.91 -13.84 13.08
CA ASP A 311 -15.09 -14.54 11.82
C ASP A 311 -13.82 -14.40 10.96
N MET A 312 -13.07 -15.50 10.81
CA MET A 312 -11.78 -15.51 10.13
C MET A 312 -11.89 -15.39 8.60
N SER A 313 -12.90 -16.01 8.00
CA SER A 313 -13.14 -15.87 6.55
C SER A 313 -13.61 -14.45 6.24
N GLY A 314 -14.40 -13.85 7.13
CA GLY A 314 -14.72 -12.43 7.09
C GLY A 314 -13.48 -11.53 7.22
N LEU A 315 -12.52 -11.87 8.08
CA LEU A 315 -11.26 -11.13 8.24
C LEU A 315 -10.37 -11.24 6.99
N LEU A 316 -10.33 -12.41 6.35
CA LEU A 316 -9.70 -12.59 5.04
C LEU A 316 -10.33 -11.67 3.99
N LEU A 317 -11.67 -11.67 3.87
CA LEU A 317 -12.38 -10.81 2.93
C LEU A 317 -12.14 -9.31 3.20
N ALA A 318 -12.09 -8.93 4.49
CA ALA A 318 -11.70 -7.58 4.91
C ALA A 318 -10.30 -7.21 4.42
N GLY A 319 -9.34 -8.12 4.55
CA GLY A 319 -7.98 -7.97 4.01
C GLY A 319 -7.96 -7.77 2.50
N VAL A 320 -8.76 -8.54 1.74
CA VAL A 320 -8.89 -8.40 0.28
C VAL A 320 -9.41 -7.01 -0.10
N ILE A 321 -10.46 -6.52 0.58
CA ILE A 321 -11.07 -5.20 0.31
C ILE A 321 -10.09 -4.07 0.65
N ILE A 322 -9.51 -4.08 1.85
CA ILE A 322 -8.59 -3.04 2.31
C ILE A 322 -7.32 -3.03 1.47
N GLY A 323 -6.75 -4.19 1.16
CA GLY A 323 -5.55 -4.30 0.32
C GLY A 323 -5.78 -3.82 -1.11
N SER A 324 -6.98 -4.04 -1.66
CA SER A 324 -7.31 -3.61 -3.02
C SER A 324 -7.58 -2.10 -3.13
N LEU A 325 -8.05 -1.44 -2.07
CA LEU A 325 -8.40 -0.02 -2.08
C LEU A 325 -7.23 0.86 -2.56
N GLY A 326 -6.02 0.64 -2.04
CA GLY A 326 -4.88 1.50 -2.34
C GLY A 326 -4.51 1.53 -3.83
N VAL A 327 -4.63 0.38 -4.51
CA VAL A 327 -4.38 0.27 -5.94
C VAL A 327 -5.53 0.86 -6.76
N LEU A 328 -6.77 0.66 -6.31
CA LEU A 328 -7.95 1.21 -6.98
C LEU A 328 -7.97 2.73 -6.97
N ASP A 329 -7.54 3.36 -5.88
CA ASP A 329 -7.49 4.83 -5.78
C ASP A 329 -6.53 5.42 -6.83
N ASP A 330 -5.36 4.82 -7.02
CA ASP A 330 -4.41 5.27 -8.06
C ASP A 330 -4.98 5.09 -9.47
N VAL A 331 -5.53 3.91 -9.77
CA VAL A 331 -6.04 3.62 -11.11
C VAL A 331 -7.24 4.51 -11.45
N THR A 332 -8.21 4.66 -10.56
CA THR A 332 -9.42 5.45 -10.85
C THR A 332 -9.10 6.93 -11.03
N VAL A 333 -8.22 7.49 -10.18
CA VAL A 333 -7.78 8.88 -10.29
C VAL A 333 -7.00 9.11 -11.59
N THR A 334 -6.07 8.21 -11.91
CA THR A 334 -5.24 8.31 -13.13
C THR A 334 -6.10 8.18 -14.39
N GLN A 335 -7.03 7.21 -14.43
CA GLN A 335 -7.94 7.04 -15.55
C GLN A 335 -8.88 8.24 -15.74
N THR A 336 -9.46 8.72 -14.65
CA THR A 336 -10.29 9.92 -14.66
C THR A 336 -9.48 11.11 -15.19
N SER A 337 -8.28 11.33 -14.67
CA SER A 337 -7.43 12.44 -15.11
C SER A 337 -7.08 12.35 -16.59
N ALA A 338 -6.72 11.16 -17.10
CA ALA A 338 -6.44 10.95 -18.52
C ALA A 338 -7.64 11.30 -19.43
N VAL A 339 -8.86 10.91 -19.04
CA VAL A 339 -10.07 11.25 -19.81
C VAL A 339 -10.37 12.74 -19.81
N TRP A 340 -10.13 13.42 -18.69
CA TRP A 340 -10.26 14.89 -18.61
C TRP A 340 -9.25 15.58 -19.51
N GLU A 341 -7.98 15.18 -19.48
CA GLU A 341 -6.93 15.76 -20.34
C GLU A 341 -7.23 15.51 -21.84
N LEU A 342 -7.76 14.33 -22.19
CA LEU A 342 -8.22 14.05 -23.57
C LEU A 342 -9.36 14.96 -24.01
N HIS A 343 -10.27 15.30 -23.10
CA HIS A 343 -11.36 16.24 -23.38
C HIS A 343 -10.83 17.67 -23.51
N ASP A 344 -9.96 18.10 -22.60
CA ASP A 344 -9.38 19.45 -22.63
C ASP A 344 -8.54 19.65 -23.91
N ALA A 345 -7.85 18.60 -24.39
CA ALA A 345 -7.11 18.62 -25.65
C ALA A 345 -8.02 18.65 -26.90
N ASN A 346 -9.20 18.02 -26.85
CA ASN A 346 -10.18 18.09 -27.93
C ASN A 346 -11.63 18.14 -27.40
N PRO A 347 -12.15 19.34 -27.09
CA PRO A 347 -13.49 19.50 -26.51
C PRO A 347 -14.62 19.05 -27.44
N SER A 348 -14.35 18.99 -28.75
CA SER A 348 -15.32 18.51 -29.76
C SER A 348 -15.51 16.99 -29.70
N MET A 349 -14.60 16.25 -29.07
CA MET A 349 -14.66 14.78 -28.98
C MET A 349 -15.87 14.33 -28.16
N GLY A 350 -16.68 13.43 -28.72
CA GLY A 350 -17.83 12.85 -28.01
C GLY A 350 -17.43 11.77 -27.01
N TRP A 351 -18.36 11.43 -26.10
CA TRP A 351 -18.13 10.40 -25.08
C TRP A 351 -17.62 9.07 -25.65
N ARG A 352 -18.08 8.64 -26.84
CA ARG A 352 -17.59 7.42 -27.50
C ARG A 352 -16.13 7.53 -27.93
N GLY A 353 -15.71 8.71 -28.40
CA GLY A 353 -14.34 9.00 -28.77
C GLY A 353 -13.43 9.00 -27.54
N LEU A 354 -13.86 9.72 -26.49
CA LEU A 354 -13.17 9.79 -25.21
C LEU A 354 -13.04 8.41 -24.57
N TYR A 355 -14.11 7.61 -24.58
CA TYR A 355 -14.08 6.24 -24.07
C TYR A 355 -13.09 5.36 -24.83
N ARG A 356 -13.14 5.36 -26.18
CA ARG A 356 -12.20 4.58 -26.99
C ARG A 356 -10.74 5.00 -26.78
N ALA A 357 -10.49 6.30 -26.64
CA ALA A 357 -9.16 6.83 -26.39
C ALA A 357 -8.67 6.50 -24.98
N GLY A 358 -9.49 6.75 -23.95
CA GLY A 358 -9.20 6.43 -22.57
C GLY A 358 -8.96 4.94 -22.33
N ILE A 359 -9.77 4.06 -22.92
CA ILE A 359 -9.57 2.60 -22.83
C ILE A 359 -8.23 2.16 -23.41
N ARG A 360 -7.72 2.80 -24.48
CA ARG A 360 -6.40 2.46 -25.02
C ARG A 360 -5.30 2.76 -24.00
N ILE A 361 -5.35 3.95 -23.38
CA ILE A 361 -4.42 4.34 -22.30
C ILE A 361 -4.57 3.39 -21.11
N GLY A 362 -5.80 3.12 -20.70
CA GLY A 362 -6.10 2.26 -19.57
C GLY A 362 -5.63 0.83 -19.76
N ARG A 363 -5.68 0.28 -20.98
CA ARG A 363 -5.19 -1.08 -21.27
C ARG A 363 -3.68 -1.21 -21.05
N ASP A 364 -2.91 -0.22 -21.48
CA ASP A 364 -1.46 -0.21 -21.27
C ASP A 364 -1.14 -0.12 -19.77
N HIS A 365 -1.93 0.66 -19.02
CA HIS A 365 -1.80 0.76 -17.57
C HIS A 365 -2.16 -0.56 -16.85
N ILE A 366 -3.25 -1.21 -17.23
CA ILE A 366 -3.68 -2.50 -16.65
C ILE A 366 -2.56 -3.54 -16.72
N ALA A 367 -1.94 -3.68 -17.90
CA ALA A 367 -0.89 -4.68 -18.11
C ALA A 367 0.29 -4.47 -17.14
N SER A 368 0.68 -3.22 -16.91
CA SER A 368 1.72 -2.89 -15.95
C SER A 368 1.30 -3.16 -14.50
N VAL A 369 0.11 -2.70 -14.09
CA VAL A 369 -0.33 -2.76 -12.69
C VAL A 369 -0.58 -4.21 -12.25
N VAL A 370 -1.21 -5.04 -13.10
CA VAL A 370 -1.45 -6.46 -12.78
C VAL A 370 -0.13 -7.18 -12.53
N ASN A 371 0.88 -6.99 -13.38
CA ASN A 371 2.18 -7.61 -13.20
C ASN A 371 2.85 -7.14 -11.89
N THR A 372 2.78 -5.85 -11.57
CA THR A 372 3.36 -5.34 -10.32
C THR A 372 2.68 -5.90 -9.08
N LEU A 373 1.35 -6.09 -9.09
CA LEU A 373 0.65 -6.69 -7.95
C LEU A 373 1.05 -8.16 -7.78
N VAL A 374 1.01 -8.93 -8.85
CA VAL A 374 1.39 -10.36 -8.81
C VAL A 374 2.82 -10.51 -8.29
N LEU A 375 3.77 -9.71 -8.77
CA LEU A 375 5.16 -9.75 -8.30
C LEU A 375 5.30 -9.30 -6.84
N ALA A 376 4.54 -8.31 -6.39
CA ALA A 376 4.56 -7.86 -5.01
C ALA A 376 4.07 -8.95 -4.04
N TYR A 377 2.93 -9.59 -4.36
CA TYR A 377 2.38 -10.69 -3.56
C TYR A 377 3.25 -11.94 -3.61
N ALA A 378 3.75 -12.32 -4.79
CA ALA A 378 4.70 -13.42 -4.92
C ALA A 378 6.00 -13.14 -4.14
N GLY A 379 6.47 -11.90 -4.15
CA GLY A 379 7.62 -11.44 -3.37
C GLY A 379 7.41 -11.60 -1.86
N ALA A 380 6.22 -11.23 -1.35
CA ALA A 380 5.86 -11.42 0.04
C ALA A 380 5.74 -12.92 0.42
N ALA A 381 5.32 -13.77 -0.51
CA ALA A 381 5.18 -15.20 -0.32
C ALA A 381 6.49 -16.01 -0.54
N LEU A 382 7.63 -15.38 -0.82
CA LEU A 382 8.90 -16.09 -1.10
C LEU A 382 9.32 -17.09 -0.02
N PRO A 383 9.25 -16.79 1.30
CA PRO A 383 9.64 -17.76 2.33
C PRO A 383 8.80 -19.04 2.30
N LEU A 384 7.50 -18.88 2.02
CA LEU A 384 6.56 -20.00 1.88
C LEU A 384 6.88 -20.82 0.62
N LEU A 385 7.11 -20.16 -0.52
CA LEU A 385 7.50 -20.84 -1.76
C LEU A 385 8.80 -21.62 -1.58
N LEU A 386 9.76 -21.07 -0.84
CA LEU A 386 11.00 -21.76 -0.49
C LEU A 386 10.74 -22.98 0.41
N LEU A 387 9.87 -22.85 1.42
CA LEU A 387 9.51 -23.97 2.30
C LEU A 387 8.95 -25.16 1.51
N PHE A 388 8.06 -24.90 0.54
CA PHE A 388 7.53 -25.94 -0.33
C PHE A 388 8.57 -26.52 -1.30
N SER A 389 9.50 -25.69 -1.77
CA SER A 389 10.64 -26.16 -2.57
C SER A 389 11.55 -27.10 -1.77
N ILE A 390 11.80 -26.79 -0.49
CA ILE A 390 12.57 -27.64 0.43
C ILE A 390 11.81 -28.94 0.70
N ALA A 391 10.50 -28.85 0.94
CA ALA A 391 9.63 -30.01 1.17
C ALA A 391 9.38 -30.86 -0.10
N GLN A 392 9.97 -30.49 -1.25
CA GLN A 392 9.81 -31.18 -2.54
C GLN A 392 8.34 -31.40 -2.93
N SER A 393 7.47 -30.46 -2.54
CA SER A 393 6.04 -30.56 -2.79
C SER A 393 5.72 -30.21 -4.24
N GLY A 394 4.82 -30.99 -4.87
CA GLY A 394 4.38 -30.73 -6.23
C GLY A 394 3.60 -29.41 -6.33
N VAL A 395 3.79 -28.67 -7.43
CA VAL A 395 3.14 -27.35 -7.66
C VAL A 395 1.62 -27.42 -7.51
N SER A 396 0.98 -28.49 -7.98
CA SER A 396 -0.47 -28.68 -7.84
C SER A 396 -0.91 -28.82 -6.39
N THR A 397 -0.18 -29.61 -5.58
CA THR A 397 -0.47 -29.80 -4.16
C THR A 397 -0.31 -28.49 -3.40
N VAL A 398 0.75 -27.74 -3.72
CA VAL A 398 1.02 -26.43 -3.12
C VAL A 398 -0.09 -25.44 -3.48
N ALA A 399 -0.47 -25.33 -4.76
CA ALA A 399 -1.50 -24.42 -5.22
C ALA A 399 -2.91 -24.72 -4.65
N ASN A 400 -3.18 -25.98 -4.30
CA ASN A 400 -4.44 -26.40 -3.67
C ASN A 400 -4.39 -26.34 -2.13
N SER A 401 -3.25 -25.98 -1.52
CA SER A 401 -3.20 -25.73 -0.08
C SER A 401 -3.92 -24.43 0.25
N GLU A 402 -4.64 -24.39 1.38
CA GLU A 402 -5.42 -23.20 1.78
C GLU A 402 -4.55 -21.94 1.84
N LEU A 403 -3.32 -22.04 2.36
CA LEU A 403 -2.38 -20.94 2.52
C LEU A 403 -2.02 -20.29 1.17
N VAL A 404 -1.84 -21.09 0.11
CA VAL A 404 -1.57 -20.56 -1.25
C VAL A 404 -2.86 -20.19 -1.98
N ALA A 405 -3.93 -20.98 -1.81
CA ALA A 405 -5.22 -20.73 -2.43
C ALA A 405 -5.81 -19.39 -1.97
N GLU A 406 -5.65 -19.04 -0.69
CA GLU A 406 -6.01 -17.74 -0.12
C GLU A 406 -5.32 -16.59 -0.88
N GLU A 407 -4.01 -16.69 -1.09
CA GLU A 407 -3.23 -15.65 -1.78
C GLU A 407 -3.58 -15.56 -3.27
N ILE A 408 -3.85 -16.70 -3.91
CA ILE A 408 -4.32 -16.74 -5.31
C ILE A 408 -5.69 -16.06 -5.42
N VAL A 409 -6.65 -16.41 -4.55
CA VAL A 409 -7.99 -15.80 -4.56
C VAL A 409 -7.89 -14.30 -4.30
N ARG A 410 -7.12 -13.87 -3.29
CA ARG A 410 -6.87 -12.45 -3.00
C ARG A 410 -6.32 -11.71 -4.22
N THR A 411 -5.29 -12.27 -4.85
CA THR A 411 -4.62 -11.66 -6.02
C THR A 411 -5.54 -11.60 -7.23
N LEU A 412 -6.27 -12.67 -7.53
CA LEU A 412 -7.17 -12.75 -8.69
C LEU A 412 -8.39 -11.86 -8.52
N VAL A 413 -9.06 -11.90 -7.36
CA VAL A 413 -10.22 -11.05 -7.07
C VAL A 413 -9.83 -9.57 -7.13
N GLY A 414 -8.72 -9.19 -6.49
CA GLY A 414 -8.20 -7.82 -6.55
C GLY A 414 -7.86 -7.39 -7.98
N SER A 415 -7.21 -8.26 -8.75
CA SER A 415 -6.87 -8.00 -10.16
C SER A 415 -8.11 -7.87 -11.05
N ILE A 416 -9.15 -8.69 -10.86
CA ILE A 416 -10.42 -8.56 -11.61
C ILE A 416 -11.08 -7.21 -11.29
N GLY A 417 -11.13 -6.82 -10.01
CA GLY A 417 -11.64 -5.52 -9.60
C GLY A 417 -10.88 -4.34 -10.21
N LEU A 418 -9.56 -4.46 -10.30
CA LEU A 418 -8.68 -3.50 -10.96
C LEU A 418 -8.93 -3.42 -12.48
N VAL A 419 -8.99 -4.56 -13.17
CA VAL A 419 -9.26 -4.62 -14.62
C VAL A 419 -10.64 -4.03 -14.93
N ALA A 420 -11.64 -4.29 -14.08
CA ALA A 420 -12.99 -3.73 -14.21
C ALA A 420 -13.05 -2.23 -13.90
N SER A 421 -12.17 -1.73 -13.01
CA SER A 421 -12.11 -0.32 -12.62
C SER A 421 -11.86 0.61 -13.80
N VAL A 422 -10.94 0.22 -14.68
CA VAL A 422 -10.56 1.02 -15.84
C VAL A 422 -11.72 1.31 -16.79
N PRO A 423 -12.44 0.31 -17.35
CA PRO A 423 -13.56 0.58 -18.24
C PRO A 423 -14.72 1.28 -17.55
N VAL A 424 -15.03 0.94 -16.30
CA VAL A 424 -16.09 1.60 -15.54
C VAL A 424 -15.76 3.08 -15.34
N THR A 425 -14.57 3.39 -14.82
CA THR A 425 -14.15 4.77 -14.55
C THR A 425 -14.02 5.57 -15.84
N THR A 426 -13.47 4.98 -16.91
CA THR A 426 -13.36 5.63 -18.22
C THR A 426 -14.73 5.97 -18.79
N LEU A 427 -15.70 5.07 -18.67
CA LEU A 427 -17.08 5.31 -19.12
C LEU A 427 -17.72 6.45 -18.33
N LEU A 428 -17.65 6.39 -16.99
CA LEU A 428 -18.19 7.43 -16.11
C LEU A 428 -17.56 8.79 -16.42
N ALA A 429 -16.24 8.85 -16.54
CA ALA A 429 -15.50 10.07 -16.88
C ALA A 429 -15.91 10.62 -18.25
N ALA A 430 -15.99 9.76 -19.28
CA ALA A 430 -16.36 10.16 -20.62
C ALA A 430 -17.79 10.69 -20.70
N LEU A 431 -18.74 10.09 -19.98
CA LEU A 431 -20.13 10.56 -19.90
C LEU A 431 -20.22 11.90 -19.16
N VAL A 432 -19.52 12.03 -18.03
CA VAL A 432 -19.54 13.24 -17.20
C VAL A 432 -18.92 14.42 -17.94
N VAL A 433 -17.71 14.27 -18.49
CA VAL A 433 -17.01 15.39 -19.13
C VAL A 433 -17.68 15.81 -20.46
N SER A 434 -18.23 14.88 -21.22
CA SER A 434 -18.89 15.19 -22.51
C SER A 434 -20.29 15.79 -22.37
N ALA A 435 -20.96 15.61 -21.22
CA ALA A 435 -22.24 16.24 -20.94
C ALA A 435 -22.13 17.75 -20.68
N ASP A 436 -20.90 18.27 -20.57
CA ASP A 436 -20.63 19.70 -20.38
C ASP A 436 -20.48 20.50 -21.70
N ARG A 437 -20.85 19.89 -22.83
CA ARG A 437 -20.79 20.55 -24.13
C ARG A 437 -21.67 21.81 -24.15
N PRO A 438 -21.12 22.98 -24.53
CA PRO A 438 -21.94 24.10 -24.95
C PRO A 438 -22.80 23.63 -26.11
N GLY A 439 -24.12 23.65 -25.96
CA GLY A 439 -25.01 23.31 -27.05
C GLY A 439 -24.78 24.25 -28.25
N PRO A 440 -25.09 23.82 -29.49
CA PRO A 440 -24.94 24.62 -30.71
C PRO A 440 -25.71 25.96 -30.73
N GLN A 441 -26.48 26.27 -29.68
CA GLN A 441 -27.17 27.55 -29.50
C GLN A 441 -26.24 28.74 -29.17
N ALA A 442 -25.05 28.50 -28.61
CA ALA A 442 -24.11 29.59 -28.29
C ALA A 442 -23.38 30.15 -29.54
N GLU A 443 -23.09 29.30 -30.53
CA GLU A 443 -22.51 29.72 -31.82
C GLU A 443 -23.56 30.43 -32.70
N THR A 444 -24.83 30.04 -32.64
CA THR A 444 -25.90 30.73 -33.37
C THR A 444 -26.25 32.09 -32.75
N ALA A 445 -26.13 32.26 -31.42
CA ALA A 445 -26.31 33.55 -30.76
C ALA A 445 -25.18 34.55 -31.09
N THR A 446 -23.92 34.08 -31.12
CA THR A 446 -22.76 34.91 -31.49
C THR A 446 -22.72 35.21 -32.99
N ALA A 447 -23.05 34.25 -33.85
CA ALA A 447 -23.21 34.47 -35.29
C ALA A 447 -24.40 35.40 -35.62
N GLY A 448 -25.52 35.26 -34.89
CA GLY A 448 -26.70 36.13 -35.02
C GLY A 448 -26.42 37.57 -34.58
N ALA A 449 -25.68 37.76 -33.48
CA ALA A 449 -25.26 39.08 -33.02
C ALA A 449 -24.26 39.75 -33.97
N ALA A 450 -23.31 38.99 -34.54
CA ALA A 450 -22.36 39.49 -35.54
C ALA A 450 -23.05 39.86 -36.87
N ALA A 451 -24.07 39.10 -37.28
CA ALA A 451 -24.89 39.41 -38.45
C ALA A 451 -25.78 40.65 -38.25
N ALA A 452 -26.34 40.83 -37.05
CA ALA A 452 -27.13 42.01 -36.68
C ALA A 452 -26.27 43.28 -36.64
N ALA A 453 -25.04 43.20 -36.09
CA ALA A 453 -24.09 44.31 -36.07
C ALA A 453 -23.64 44.74 -37.48
N ARG A 454 -23.43 43.77 -38.40
CA ARG A 454 -23.12 44.07 -39.81
C ARG A 454 -24.28 44.72 -40.58
N ARG A 455 -25.54 44.43 -40.24
CA ARG A 455 -26.72 45.08 -40.85
C ARG A 455 -26.96 46.49 -40.31
N GLY A 456 -26.58 46.80 -39.07
CA GLY A 456 -26.71 48.13 -38.47
C GLY A 456 -25.73 49.19 -39.05
N GLY A 457 -24.57 48.77 -39.54
CA GLY A 457 -23.52 49.68 -40.03
C GLY A 457 -23.74 50.29 -41.42
N ARG A 458 -24.72 49.82 -42.20
CA ARG A 458 -24.91 50.25 -43.60
C ARG A 458 -25.95 51.36 -43.81
N ARG A 459 -26.56 51.91 -42.74
CA ARG A 459 -27.64 52.90 -42.82
C ARG A 459 -27.29 54.31 -42.34
N ARG A 460 -26.00 54.67 -42.34
CA ARG A 460 -25.51 56.05 -42.13
C ARG A 460 -24.38 56.35 -43.10
N LYS A 461 -24.71 56.88 -44.27
CA LYS A 461 -23.96 57.93 -44.96
C LYS A 461 -24.94 58.66 -45.86
N ARG A 462 -25.15 59.94 -45.53
CA ARG A 462 -25.81 60.96 -46.35
C ARG A 462 -24.99 61.21 -47.61
#